data_AF-A0A9P7GLU6-F1
#
_entry.id   AF-A0A9P7GLU6-F1
#
_cell.length_a   1.000
_cell.length_b   1.000
_cell.length_c   1.000
_cell.angle_alpha   90.00
_cell.angle_beta   90.00
_cell.angle_gamma   90.00
#
_symmetry.space_group_name_H-M   'P 1'
#
loop_
_entity.id
_entity.type
_entity.pdbx_description
1 polymer ?
#
loop_
_entity_poly.entity_id
_entity_poly.type
_entity_poly.pdbx_seq_one_letter_code
_entity_poly.pdbx_strand_id
1 'polypeptide(L)'
;IDMLHWMSRAALEMIGRSGLGYSFDSLDEGGKPHPYSVAIKQYLPTVSEFHFCREYVLPKLRQFLPPRVCRLALDFIPYKKLHKLRDVVDVMHQTSIEIFEAKKKAFEEGDRAVRAQLEEGKDIMSILIKANSEAAEGDRLSDEEVIAQVPFRTFTFAGTDTTSNALSRILLLLSTRPKVQDRLRAEIAEAISTYGEDMTYDELVSLPFLDAVCRETLRLYPPASLSSRVARRDVSVPLSTPIKGIDGRKMDSILVPEGTKVYVSILNANRDSTLWGPDSYEWKPERWLSPPPQVLTDARIPGVYSNLMTFFGGGRACIGFKFSQLEMKVVLSTLISQFRFSLSKEIEWKMTGVATPWVKGSSVPKLPLTVELLEAV
;
A
#
# COMPACT_ATOMS: atom_id res chain seq x y z
N ILE A 1 -10.06 16.17 13.24
CA ILE A 1 -8.93 15.23 13.46
C ILE A 1 -8.26 14.94 12.12
N ASP A 2 -6.93 14.96 12.05
CA ASP A 2 -6.21 14.55 10.83
C ASP A 2 -6.18 13.01 10.73
N MET A 3 -7.08 12.46 9.92
CA MET A 3 -7.21 11.02 9.77
C MET A 3 -6.04 10.39 9.02
N LEU A 4 -5.36 11.11 8.13
CA LEU A 4 -4.19 10.56 7.44
C LEU A 4 -3.09 10.23 8.44
N HIS A 5 -2.88 11.10 9.43
CA HIS A 5 -1.93 10.88 10.51
C HIS A 5 -2.23 9.59 11.29
N TRP A 6 -3.47 9.43 11.76
CA TRP A 6 -3.88 8.24 12.50
C TRP A 6 -3.87 6.96 11.67
N MET A 7 -4.34 7.00 10.43
CA MET A 7 -4.29 5.84 9.53
C MET A 7 -2.85 5.41 9.23
N SER A 8 -1.92 6.37 9.18
CA SER A 8 -0.49 6.08 8.98
C SER A 8 0.14 5.43 10.21
N ARG A 9 -0.19 5.91 11.43
CA ARG A 9 0.26 5.30 12.69
C ARG A 9 -0.30 3.88 12.85
N ALA A 10 -1.61 3.72 12.64
CA ALA A 10 -2.27 2.42 12.74
C ALA A 10 -1.70 1.41 11.72
N ALA A 11 -1.54 1.80 10.45
CA ALA A 11 -0.98 0.91 9.44
C ALA A 11 0.47 0.51 9.72
N LEU A 12 1.29 1.43 10.25
CA LEU A 12 2.66 1.13 10.67
C LEU A 12 2.68 0.18 11.86
N GLU A 13 1.80 0.40 12.85
CA GLU A 13 1.74 -0.45 14.04
C GLU A 13 1.26 -1.86 13.71
N MET A 14 0.25 -1.99 12.84
CA MET A 14 -0.24 -3.30 12.40
C MET A 14 0.85 -4.08 11.67
N ILE A 15 1.51 -3.50 10.66
CA ILE A 15 2.62 -4.19 9.96
C ILE A 15 3.84 -4.39 10.86
N GLY A 16 4.08 -3.50 11.82
CA GLY A 16 5.13 -3.66 12.81
C GLY A 16 4.90 -4.89 13.68
N ARG A 17 3.72 -5.01 14.29
CA ARG A 17 3.40 -6.12 15.18
C ARG A 17 3.26 -7.44 14.42
N SER A 18 2.51 -7.46 13.32
CA SER A 18 2.25 -8.71 12.59
C SER A 18 3.37 -9.09 11.62
N GLY A 19 4.11 -8.10 11.09
CA GLY A 19 5.18 -8.33 10.11
C GLY A 19 6.56 -8.44 10.75
N LEU A 20 6.85 -7.63 11.77
CA LEU A 20 8.18 -7.54 12.38
C LEU A 20 8.21 -8.05 13.82
N GLY A 21 7.06 -8.29 14.47
CA GLY A 21 7.01 -8.51 15.91
C GLY A 21 7.48 -7.29 16.72
N TYR A 22 7.43 -6.08 16.13
CA TYR A 22 7.93 -4.84 16.70
C TYR A 22 6.81 -3.81 16.84
N SER A 23 6.70 -3.17 18.00
CA SER A 23 5.75 -2.06 18.20
C SER A 23 6.46 -0.75 17.90
N PHE A 24 5.98 -0.03 16.89
CA PHE A 24 6.49 1.29 16.54
C PHE A 24 5.85 2.38 17.38
N ASP A 25 4.62 2.18 17.83
CA ASP A 25 3.81 3.25 18.41
C ASP A 25 2.75 2.71 19.39
N SER A 26 2.64 3.35 20.56
CA SER A 26 1.59 3.07 21.55
C SER A 26 0.21 3.59 21.16
N LEU A 27 0.10 4.38 20.08
CA LEU A 27 -1.14 5.00 19.60
C LEU A 27 -1.81 5.94 20.62
N ASP A 28 -1.03 6.55 21.52
CA ASP A 28 -1.49 7.50 22.52
C ASP A 28 -1.77 8.89 21.93
N GLU A 29 -2.74 9.61 22.52
CA GLU A 29 -3.18 10.95 22.10
C GLU A 29 -2.08 12.03 22.19
N GLY A 30 -1.06 11.83 23.02
CA GLY A 30 0.11 12.71 23.17
C GLY A 30 1.42 12.18 22.56
N GLY A 31 1.39 10.96 22.03
CA GLY A 31 2.57 10.27 21.52
C GLY A 31 3.10 10.96 20.28
N LYS A 32 4.39 11.33 20.29
CA LYS A 32 5.04 11.79 19.06
C LYS A 32 5.12 10.59 18.11
N PRO A 33 4.66 10.72 16.85
CA PRO A 33 4.76 9.63 15.89
C PRO A 33 6.21 9.19 15.78
N HIS A 34 6.44 7.88 15.75
CA HIS A 34 7.78 7.34 15.59
C HIS A 34 8.46 7.99 14.37
N PRO A 35 9.74 8.42 14.45
CA PRO A 35 10.44 9.10 13.35
C PRO A 35 10.35 8.35 12.02
N TYR A 36 10.34 7.02 12.09
CA TYR A 36 10.16 6.12 10.95
C TYR A 36 8.82 6.31 10.21
N SER A 37 7.71 6.53 10.92
CA SER A 37 6.38 6.80 10.33
C SER A 37 6.40 8.07 9.48
N VAL A 38 7.01 9.13 10.03
CA VAL A 38 7.18 10.42 9.33
C VAL A 38 8.10 10.24 8.12
N ALA A 39 9.19 9.50 8.26
CA ALA A 39 10.14 9.22 7.18
C ALA A 39 9.47 8.47 6.00
N ILE A 40 8.71 7.40 6.26
CA ILE A 40 7.95 6.67 5.24
C ILE A 40 7.05 7.60 4.44
N LYS A 41 6.28 8.45 5.12
CA LYS A 41 5.30 9.33 4.48
C LYS A 41 5.96 10.42 3.64
N GLN A 42 7.16 10.86 4.03
CA GLN A 42 7.91 11.86 3.28
C GLN A 42 8.78 11.26 2.17
N TYR A 43 9.03 9.96 2.18
CA TYR A 43 9.94 9.31 1.24
C TYR A 43 9.51 9.50 -0.23
N LEU A 44 8.32 9.02 -0.64
CA LEU A 44 7.90 9.12 -2.04
C LEU A 44 7.74 10.56 -2.54
N PRO A 45 7.09 11.48 -1.78
CA PRO A 45 7.03 12.89 -2.19
C PRO A 45 8.42 13.47 -2.40
N THR A 46 9.34 13.25 -1.45
CA THR A 46 10.70 13.79 -1.54
C THR A 46 11.46 13.18 -2.71
N VAL A 47 11.43 11.86 -2.90
CA VAL A 47 12.09 11.17 -4.03
C VAL A 47 11.54 11.60 -5.39
N SER A 48 10.23 11.85 -5.47
CA SER A 48 9.57 12.23 -6.74
C SER A 48 10.09 13.56 -7.30
N GLU A 49 10.53 14.47 -6.42
CA GLU A 49 11.15 15.74 -6.81
C GLU A 49 12.50 15.55 -7.53
N PHE A 50 13.14 14.39 -7.35
CA PHE A 50 14.43 14.05 -7.95
C PHE A 50 14.31 13.11 -9.15
N HIS A 51 13.12 12.95 -9.74
CA HIS A 51 12.89 11.99 -10.84
C HIS A 51 13.93 12.11 -11.96
N PHE A 52 14.20 13.33 -12.45
CA PHE A 52 15.18 13.56 -13.50
C PHE A 52 16.59 13.10 -13.10
N CYS A 53 17.08 13.53 -11.93
CA CYS A 53 18.39 13.13 -11.43
C CYS A 53 18.46 11.61 -11.23
N ARG A 54 17.40 10.99 -10.71
CA ARG A 54 17.35 9.55 -10.42
C ARG A 54 17.36 8.71 -11.69
N GLU A 55 16.62 9.09 -12.72
CA GLU A 55 16.48 8.29 -13.94
C GLU A 55 17.65 8.51 -14.92
N TYR A 56 18.20 9.73 -15.01
CA TYR A 56 19.17 10.06 -16.06
C TYR A 56 20.60 10.32 -15.56
N VAL A 57 20.76 10.83 -14.34
CA VAL A 57 22.07 11.26 -13.81
C VAL A 57 22.67 10.16 -12.94
N LEU A 58 21.91 9.64 -11.98
CA LEU A 58 22.38 8.67 -10.99
C LEU A 58 22.91 7.36 -11.61
N PRO A 59 22.27 6.76 -12.62
CA PRO A 59 22.75 5.51 -13.21
C PRO A 59 24.10 5.68 -13.89
N LYS A 60 24.32 6.83 -14.55
CA LYS A 60 25.61 7.17 -15.17
C LYS A 60 26.67 7.44 -14.10
N LEU A 61 26.35 8.21 -13.06
CA LEU A 61 27.29 8.47 -11.97
C LEU A 61 27.73 7.19 -11.25
N ARG A 62 26.81 6.23 -11.03
CA ARG A 62 27.11 4.95 -10.39
C ARG A 62 28.01 4.03 -11.21
N GLN A 63 28.17 4.26 -12.51
CA GLN A 63 29.14 3.52 -13.33
C GLN A 63 30.58 3.92 -13.00
N PHE A 64 30.80 5.14 -12.49
CA PHE A 64 32.13 5.71 -12.29
C PHE A 64 32.47 6.00 -10.82
N LEU A 65 31.46 6.19 -9.95
CA LEU A 65 31.65 6.57 -8.56
C LEU A 65 31.14 5.49 -7.59
N PRO A 66 31.99 5.01 -6.66
CA PRO A 66 31.55 4.12 -5.59
C PRO A 66 30.46 4.75 -4.72
N PRO A 67 29.52 3.96 -4.15
CA PRO A 67 28.44 4.48 -3.30
C PRO A 67 28.93 5.35 -2.14
N ARG A 68 30.09 5.03 -1.54
CA ARG A 68 30.69 5.81 -0.45
C ARG A 68 31.12 7.21 -0.89
N VAL A 69 31.66 7.34 -2.10
CA VAL A 69 32.08 8.63 -2.67
C VAL A 69 30.86 9.47 -3.02
N CYS A 70 29.84 8.85 -3.62
CA CYS A 70 28.56 9.51 -3.85
C CYS A 70 27.97 10.05 -2.54
N ARG A 71 27.98 9.26 -1.47
CA ARG A 71 27.47 9.67 -0.15
C ARG A 71 28.26 10.83 0.45
N LEU A 72 29.59 10.78 0.40
CA LEU A 72 30.43 11.89 0.86
C LEU A 72 30.14 13.18 0.06
N ALA A 73 29.98 13.07 -1.26
CA ALA A 73 29.65 14.21 -2.10
C ALA A 73 28.28 14.84 -1.77
N LEU A 74 27.30 14.06 -1.32
CA LEU A 74 25.98 14.58 -0.90
C LEU A 74 26.10 15.59 0.25
N ASP A 75 27.03 15.37 1.18
CA ASP A 75 27.21 16.22 2.35
C ASP A 75 27.76 17.60 1.98
N PHE A 76 28.53 17.68 0.88
CA PHE A 76 29.09 18.94 0.37
C PHE A 76 28.15 19.72 -0.57
N ILE A 77 27.08 19.09 -1.08
CA ILE A 77 26.13 19.77 -1.97
C ILE A 77 25.15 20.61 -1.11
N PRO A 78 25.10 21.94 -1.26
CA PRO A 78 24.25 22.81 -0.45
C PRO A 78 22.78 22.79 -0.93
N TYR A 79 22.17 21.61 -1.03
CA TYR A 79 20.79 21.44 -1.50
C TYR A 79 19.90 20.83 -0.42
N LYS A 80 19.12 21.68 0.27
CA LYS A 80 18.27 21.29 1.43
C LYS A 80 17.35 20.10 1.16
N LYS A 81 16.77 20.02 -0.04
CA LYS A 81 15.87 18.91 -0.41
C LYS A 81 16.62 17.58 -0.50
N LEU A 82 17.88 17.60 -0.93
CA LEU A 82 18.72 16.41 -1.05
C LEU A 82 19.17 15.92 0.32
N HIS A 83 19.52 16.85 1.22
CA HIS A 83 19.77 16.53 2.64
C HIS A 83 18.52 15.95 3.30
N LYS A 84 17.34 16.55 3.07
CA LYS A 84 16.07 15.97 3.54
C LYS A 84 15.87 14.54 3.06
N LEU A 85 16.16 14.24 1.79
CA LEU A 85 16.07 12.88 1.27
C LEU A 85 17.06 11.92 1.96
N ARG A 86 18.31 12.35 2.13
CA ARG A 86 19.34 11.59 2.86
C ARG A 86 18.86 11.28 4.28
N ASP A 87 18.41 12.29 5.02
CA ASP A 87 17.99 12.17 6.41
C ASP A 87 16.78 11.22 6.56
N VAL A 88 15.81 11.30 5.64
CA VAL A 88 14.67 10.37 5.59
C VAL A 88 15.14 8.93 5.37
N VAL A 89 16.04 8.71 4.40
CA VAL A 89 16.58 7.38 4.11
C VAL A 89 17.41 6.85 5.28
N ASP A 90 18.17 7.71 5.96
CA ASP A 90 19.01 7.33 7.09
C ASP A 90 18.18 6.93 8.31
N VAL A 91 17.12 7.67 8.63
CA VAL A 91 16.16 7.28 9.69
C VAL A 91 15.53 5.93 9.35
N MET A 92 15.07 5.73 8.11
CA MET A 92 14.51 4.45 7.70
C MET A 92 15.54 3.32 7.83
N HIS A 93 16.79 3.55 7.43
CA HIS A 93 17.83 2.52 7.43
C HIS A 93 18.25 2.15 8.84
N GLN A 94 18.49 3.16 9.69
CA GLN A 94 18.98 2.98 11.04
C GLN A 94 17.95 2.23 11.90
N THR A 95 16.68 2.65 11.88
CA THR A 95 15.61 1.92 12.57
C THR A 95 15.50 0.48 12.08
N SER A 96 15.76 0.24 10.79
CA SER A 96 15.69 -1.10 10.22
C SER A 96 16.80 -2.03 10.68
N ILE A 97 18.01 -1.49 10.81
CA ILE A 97 19.16 -2.20 11.38
C ILE A 97 18.88 -2.52 12.84
N GLU A 98 18.40 -1.55 13.62
CA GLU A 98 18.08 -1.74 15.04
C GLU A 98 17.06 -2.86 15.27
N ILE A 99 15.97 -2.88 14.49
CA ILE A 99 14.96 -3.95 14.56
C ILE A 99 15.57 -5.30 14.16
N PHE A 100 16.41 -5.32 13.13
CA PHE A 100 17.06 -6.55 12.66
C PHE A 100 18.05 -7.12 13.66
N GLU A 101 18.97 -6.30 14.17
CA GLU A 101 19.99 -6.72 15.13
C GLU A 101 19.35 -7.17 16.44
N ALA A 102 18.35 -6.44 16.95
CA ALA A 102 17.62 -6.83 18.16
C ALA A 102 16.99 -8.22 18.01
N LYS A 103 16.38 -8.48 16.84
CA LYS A 103 15.71 -9.75 16.58
C LYS A 103 16.68 -10.90 16.33
N LYS A 104 17.76 -10.65 15.58
CA LYS A 104 18.83 -11.62 15.35
C LYS A 104 19.50 -12.02 16.67
N LYS A 105 19.80 -11.06 17.52
CA LYS A 105 20.35 -11.31 18.86
C LYS A 105 19.41 -12.19 19.70
N ALA A 106 18.12 -11.86 19.73
CA ALA A 106 17.15 -12.65 20.47
C ALA A 106 16.94 -14.07 19.90
N PHE A 107 17.12 -14.25 18.58
CA PHE A 107 17.16 -15.56 17.92
C PHE A 107 18.39 -16.38 18.37
N GLU A 108 19.57 -15.78 18.39
CA GLU A 108 20.83 -16.43 18.77
C GLU A 108 20.89 -16.78 20.27
N GLU A 109 20.37 -15.92 21.14
CA GLU A 109 20.34 -16.12 22.60
C GLU A 109 19.31 -17.17 23.04
N GLY A 110 18.47 -17.65 22.11
CA GLY A 110 17.43 -18.64 22.41
C GLY A 110 16.37 -18.13 23.39
N ASP A 111 16.13 -16.80 23.40
CA ASP A 111 15.13 -16.15 24.25
C ASP A 111 13.79 -16.87 24.11
N ARG A 112 13.16 -17.24 25.24
CA ARG A 112 11.87 -17.95 25.24
C ARG A 112 10.78 -17.16 24.51
N ALA A 113 10.80 -15.83 24.57
CA ALA A 113 9.79 -15.01 23.90
C ALA A 113 9.94 -15.04 22.38
N VAL A 114 11.19 -14.97 21.90
CA VAL A 114 11.50 -15.03 20.46
C VAL A 114 11.43 -16.46 19.95
N ARG A 115 11.85 -17.47 20.72
CA ARG A 115 11.58 -18.89 20.41
C ARG A 115 10.09 -19.18 20.36
N ALA A 116 9.27 -18.68 21.28
CA ALA A 116 7.82 -18.83 21.19
C ALA A 116 7.26 -18.17 19.91
N GLN A 117 7.68 -16.94 19.59
CA GLN A 117 7.29 -16.29 18.33
C GLN A 117 7.80 -17.01 17.06
N LEU A 118 8.97 -17.65 17.12
CA LEU A 118 9.61 -18.41 16.03
C LEU A 118 9.03 -19.83 15.87
N GLU A 119 8.68 -20.48 16.98
CA GLU A 119 8.04 -21.81 17.02
C GLU A 119 6.56 -21.70 16.64
N GLU A 120 5.90 -20.60 17.02
CA GLU A 120 4.52 -20.30 16.61
C GLU A 120 4.45 -19.60 15.23
N GLY A 121 5.57 -19.12 14.68
CA GLY A 121 5.62 -18.49 13.35
C GLY A 121 4.79 -17.22 13.21
N LYS A 122 4.76 -16.36 14.24
CA LYS A 122 3.78 -15.26 14.36
C LYS A 122 4.06 -14.04 13.47
N ASP A 123 5.27 -13.87 12.94
CA ASP A 123 5.61 -12.70 12.11
C ASP A 123 6.58 -13.02 10.94
N ILE A 124 6.52 -12.18 9.90
CA ILE A 124 7.24 -12.37 8.62
C ILE A 124 8.76 -12.41 8.83
N MET A 125 9.28 -11.59 9.75
CA MET A 125 10.71 -11.46 9.97
C MET A 125 11.29 -12.70 10.64
N SER A 126 10.58 -13.25 11.63
CA SER A 126 10.91 -14.52 12.28
C SER A 126 10.95 -15.67 11.26
N ILE A 127 9.94 -15.74 10.39
CA ILE A 127 9.87 -16.75 9.32
C ILE A 127 11.04 -16.59 8.36
N LEU A 128 11.37 -15.36 7.95
CA LEU A 128 12.46 -15.10 7.02
C LEU A 128 13.83 -15.47 7.62
N ILE A 129 14.11 -15.08 8.87
CA ILE A 129 15.37 -15.42 9.55
C ILE A 129 15.52 -16.95 9.67
N LYS A 130 14.46 -17.64 10.08
CA LYS A 130 14.44 -19.11 10.19
C LYS A 130 14.68 -19.76 8.84
N ALA A 131 13.89 -19.43 7.83
CA ALA A 131 14.01 -19.98 6.48
C ALA A 131 15.38 -19.71 5.86
N ASN A 132 15.95 -18.52 6.11
CA ASN A 132 17.29 -18.17 5.64
C ASN A 132 18.38 -18.98 6.34
N SER A 133 18.23 -19.29 7.63
CA SER A 133 19.18 -20.14 8.37
C SER A 133 19.16 -21.60 7.89
N GLU A 134 17.99 -22.09 7.50
CA GLU A 134 17.75 -23.46 7.02
C GLU A 134 18.06 -23.62 5.52
N ALA A 135 18.18 -22.52 4.78
CA ALA A 135 18.48 -22.53 3.35
C ALA A 135 19.89 -23.06 3.04
N ALA A 136 20.02 -23.69 1.87
CA ALA A 136 21.31 -24.10 1.33
C ALA A 136 22.24 -22.89 1.13
N GLU A 137 23.54 -23.08 1.26
CA GLU A 137 24.52 -21.98 1.27
C GLU A 137 24.41 -21.04 0.06
N GLY A 138 24.09 -21.56 -1.12
CA GLY A 138 23.88 -20.78 -2.35
C GLY A 138 22.58 -19.96 -2.40
N ASP A 139 21.59 -20.28 -1.56
CA ASP A 139 20.28 -19.62 -1.49
C ASP A 139 20.14 -18.72 -0.26
N ARG A 140 21.17 -18.65 0.60
CA ARG A 140 21.17 -17.80 1.79
C ARG A 140 21.32 -16.32 1.41
N LEU A 141 20.39 -15.52 1.89
CA LEU A 141 20.44 -14.07 1.87
C LEU A 141 21.45 -13.55 2.90
N SER A 142 22.22 -12.55 2.50
CA SER A 142 23.03 -11.76 3.42
C SER A 142 22.14 -10.96 4.39
N ASP A 143 22.70 -10.57 5.53
CA ASP A 143 22.01 -9.68 6.49
C ASP A 143 21.54 -8.37 5.80
N GLU A 144 22.36 -7.81 4.91
CA GLU A 144 21.99 -6.61 4.13
C GLU A 144 20.77 -6.84 3.23
N GLU A 145 20.67 -8.01 2.59
CA GLU A 145 19.52 -8.37 1.77
C GLU A 145 18.25 -8.58 2.61
N VAL A 146 18.37 -9.22 3.77
CA VAL A 146 17.25 -9.41 4.70
C VAL A 146 16.73 -8.07 5.22
N ILE A 147 17.63 -7.18 5.65
CA ILE A 147 17.31 -5.81 6.07
C ILE A 147 16.63 -5.05 4.93
N ALA A 148 17.13 -5.18 3.69
CA ALA A 148 16.55 -4.53 2.53
C ALA A 148 15.12 -5.00 2.24
N GLN A 149 14.82 -6.29 2.42
CA GLN A 149 13.48 -6.82 2.17
C GLN A 149 12.46 -6.41 3.25
N VAL A 150 12.79 -6.62 4.52
CA VAL A 150 11.77 -6.60 5.58
C VAL A 150 11.61 -5.23 6.24
N PRO A 151 12.55 -4.76 7.07
CA PRO A 151 12.36 -3.50 7.78
C PRO A 151 12.66 -2.26 6.94
N PHE A 152 13.54 -2.31 5.92
CA PHE A 152 14.05 -1.09 5.27
C PHE A 152 13.25 -0.61 4.06
N ARG A 153 12.88 -1.49 3.11
CA ARG A 153 12.38 -1.01 1.79
C ARG A 153 11.07 -1.60 1.30
N THR A 154 10.79 -2.87 1.58
CA THR A 154 9.71 -3.55 0.84
C THR A 154 8.46 -3.72 1.70
N PHE A 155 8.50 -4.49 2.79
CA PHE A 155 7.27 -4.83 3.50
C PHE A 155 6.69 -3.68 4.33
N THR A 156 7.48 -3.08 5.22
CA THR A 156 6.98 -2.01 6.10
C THR A 156 6.53 -0.80 5.29
N PHE A 157 7.36 -0.35 4.35
CA PHE A 157 7.02 0.78 3.48
C PHE A 157 5.76 0.49 2.63
N ALA A 158 5.71 -0.64 1.93
CA ALA A 158 4.59 -0.94 1.03
C ALA A 158 3.28 -1.19 1.79
N GLY A 159 3.35 -1.89 2.94
CA GLY A 159 2.19 -2.17 3.79
C GLY A 159 1.62 -0.91 4.44
N THR A 160 2.48 -0.01 4.93
CA THR A 160 2.02 1.21 5.59
C THR A 160 1.50 2.24 4.60
N ASP A 161 2.26 2.63 3.57
CA ASP A 161 1.91 3.80 2.77
C ASP A 161 0.67 3.54 1.89
N THR A 162 0.52 2.33 1.35
CA THR A 162 -0.64 2.02 0.49
C THR A 162 -1.92 1.85 1.28
N THR A 163 -1.93 1.07 2.36
CA THR A 163 -3.16 0.81 3.15
C THR A 163 -3.68 2.06 3.85
N SER A 164 -2.80 2.85 4.48
CA SER A 164 -3.22 4.08 5.16
C SER A 164 -3.86 5.11 4.21
N ASN A 165 -3.39 5.21 2.96
CA ASN A 165 -4.00 6.06 1.94
C ASN A 165 -5.33 5.48 1.41
N ALA A 166 -5.45 4.15 1.31
CA ALA A 166 -6.72 3.49 0.99
C ALA A 166 -7.77 3.74 2.08
N LEU A 167 -7.43 3.53 3.36
CA LEU A 167 -8.28 3.84 4.51
C LEU A 167 -8.71 5.30 4.54
N SER A 168 -7.75 6.22 4.36
CA SER A 168 -8.01 7.66 4.26
C SER A 168 -9.01 7.99 3.15
N ARG A 169 -8.92 7.30 2.01
CA ARG A 169 -9.86 7.46 0.91
C ARG A 169 -11.26 6.97 1.28
N ILE A 170 -11.35 5.78 1.90
CA ILE A 170 -12.63 5.20 2.34
C ILE A 170 -13.31 6.15 3.31
N LEU A 171 -12.61 6.63 4.35
CA LEU A 171 -13.15 7.55 5.33
C LEU A 171 -13.66 8.86 4.69
N LEU A 172 -12.93 9.42 3.73
CA LEU A 172 -13.39 10.61 2.98
C LEU A 172 -14.66 10.34 2.14
N LEU A 173 -14.76 9.17 1.52
CA LEU A 173 -15.94 8.81 0.72
C LEU A 173 -17.16 8.56 1.60
N LEU A 174 -16.97 7.93 2.76
CA LEU A 174 -18.00 7.74 3.78
C LEU A 174 -18.42 9.07 4.41
N SER A 175 -17.48 10.00 4.64
CA SER A 175 -17.79 11.30 5.25
C SER A 175 -18.62 12.22 4.35
N THR A 176 -18.64 11.94 3.05
CA THR A 176 -19.45 12.64 2.05
C THR A 176 -20.75 11.89 1.69
N ARG A 177 -20.95 10.68 2.23
CA ARG A 177 -22.11 9.81 1.96
C ARG A 177 -22.68 9.23 3.25
N PRO A 178 -23.39 10.03 4.06
CA PRO A 178 -23.93 9.59 5.35
C PRO A 178 -24.77 8.32 5.27
N LYS A 179 -25.64 8.20 4.25
CA LYS A 179 -26.48 7.01 4.03
C LYS A 179 -25.68 5.71 3.87
N VAL A 180 -24.52 5.78 3.19
CA VAL A 180 -23.65 4.62 3.01
C VAL A 180 -22.91 4.29 4.31
N GLN A 181 -22.47 5.33 5.04
CA GLN A 181 -21.85 5.18 6.35
C GLN A 181 -22.81 4.54 7.37
N ASP A 182 -24.07 4.98 7.40
CA ASP A 182 -25.10 4.44 8.29
C ASP A 182 -25.46 2.99 7.94
N ARG A 183 -25.54 2.66 6.65
CA ARG A 183 -25.75 1.27 6.19
C ARG A 183 -24.58 0.35 6.58
N LEU A 184 -23.34 0.82 6.39
CA LEU A 184 -22.15 0.06 6.80
C LEU A 184 -22.12 -0.15 8.31
N ARG A 185 -22.48 0.87 9.08
CA ARG A 185 -22.60 0.77 10.54
C ARG A 185 -23.64 -0.25 10.97
N ALA A 186 -24.80 -0.30 10.30
CA ALA A 186 -25.84 -1.27 10.61
C ALA A 186 -25.34 -2.72 10.41
N GLU A 187 -24.64 -3.01 9.31
CA GLU A 187 -24.04 -4.33 9.06
C GLU A 187 -23.02 -4.69 10.15
N ILE A 188 -22.15 -3.76 10.52
CA ILE A 188 -21.15 -3.99 11.58
C ILE A 188 -21.82 -4.22 12.94
N ALA A 189 -22.86 -3.46 13.28
CA ALA A 189 -23.59 -3.62 14.54
C ALA A 189 -24.30 -4.98 14.62
N GLU A 190 -24.91 -5.44 13.52
CA GLU A 190 -25.50 -6.77 13.42
C GLU A 190 -24.45 -7.88 13.59
N ALA A 191 -23.28 -7.71 12.96
CA ALA A 191 -22.17 -8.65 13.10
C ALA A 191 -21.65 -8.71 14.54
N ILE A 192 -21.47 -7.56 15.21
CA ILE A 192 -21.07 -7.49 16.62
C ILE A 192 -22.12 -8.15 17.52
N SER A 193 -23.41 -7.94 17.26
CA SER A 193 -24.48 -8.60 18.02
C SER A 193 -24.51 -10.12 17.83
N THR A 194 -24.00 -10.63 16.70
CA THR A 194 -24.03 -12.05 16.35
C THR A 194 -22.79 -12.79 16.84
N TYR A 195 -21.62 -12.20 16.63
CA TYR A 195 -20.31 -12.84 16.85
C TYR A 195 -19.55 -12.28 18.05
N GLY A 196 -19.98 -11.14 18.61
CA GLY A 196 -19.26 -10.38 19.63
C GLY A 196 -18.32 -9.34 19.03
N GLU A 197 -17.66 -8.56 19.89
CA GLU A 197 -16.69 -7.53 19.48
C GLU A 197 -15.43 -8.12 18.84
N ASP A 198 -15.00 -9.29 19.31
CA ASP A 198 -13.81 -10.00 18.83
C ASP A 198 -14.15 -10.99 17.72
N MET A 199 -14.58 -10.48 16.56
CA MET A 199 -14.84 -11.29 15.37
C MET A 199 -13.59 -12.04 14.89
N THR A 200 -13.78 -13.28 14.47
CA THR A 200 -12.74 -14.06 13.81
C THR A 200 -12.42 -13.51 12.41
N TYR A 201 -11.28 -13.93 11.85
CA TYR A 201 -10.88 -13.54 10.49
C TYR A 201 -11.96 -13.84 9.45
N ASP A 202 -12.54 -15.04 9.48
CA ASP A 202 -13.51 -15.48 8.49
C ASP A 202 -14.83 -14.70 8.61
N GLU A 203 -15.28 -14.43 9.83
CA GLU A 203 -16.49 -13.63 10.09
C GLU A 203 -16.33 -12.20 9.56
N LEU A 204 -15.24 -11.51 9.92
CA LEU A 204 -15.00 -10.14 9.48
C LEU A 204 -14.83 -10.02 7.96
N VAL A 205 -14.13 -10.98 7.34
CA VAL A 205 -13.89 -10.95 5.89
C VAL A 205 -15.16 -11.30 5.12
N SER A 206 -16.10 -12.04 5.72
CA SER A 206 -17.37 -12.41 5.09
C SER A 206 -18.40 -11.28 5.00
N LEU A 207 -18.21 -10.17 5.73
CA LEU A 207 -19.15 -9.05 5.73
C LEU A 207 -19.31 -8.43 4.33
N PRO A 208 -20.48 -8.58 3.68
CA PRO A 208 -20.62 -8.31 2.26
C PRO A 208 -20.54 -6.83 1.91
N PHE A 209 -21.13 -5.94 2.69
CA PHE A 209 -21.12 -4.50 2.42
C PHE A 209 -19.79 -3.85 2.79
N LEU A 210 -19.16 -4.27 3.88
CA LEU A 210 -17.80 -3.88 4.24
C LEU A 210 -16.80 -4.27 3.13
N ASP A 211 -16.89 -5.50 2.64
CA ASP A 211 -16.08 -5.96 1.51
C ASP A 211 -16.35 -5.16 0.23
N ALA A 212 -17.62 -4.88 -0.06
CA ALA A 212 -18.04 -4.05 -1.18
C ALA A 212 -17.47 -2.62 -1.13
N VAL A 213 -17.47 -1.98 0.05
CA VAL A 213 -16.89 -0.64 0.28
C VAL A 213 -15.39 -0.64 0.01
N CYS A 214 -14.67 -1.65 0.50
CA CYS A 214 -13.24 -1.81 0.25
C CYS A 214 -12.95 -2.04 -1.25
N ARG A 215 -13.65 -2.98 -1.89
CA ARG A 215 -13.49 -3.30 -3.32
C ARG A 215 -13.75 -2.10 -4.21
N GLU A 216 -14.86 -1.41 -3.99
CA GLU A 216 -15.24 -0.27 -4.84
C GLU A 216 -14.27 0.89 -4.68
N THR A 217 -13.78 1.13 -3.46
CA THR A 217 -12.78 2.17 -3.23
C THR A 217 -11.46 1.83 -3.91
N LEU A 218 -10.99 0.58 -3.84
CA LEU A 218 -9.77 0.13 -4.50
C LEU A 218 -9.88 0.07 -6.02
N ARG A 219 -11.08 -0.21 -6.54
CA ARG A 219 -11.38 -0.13 -7.97
C ARG A 219 -11.23 1.31 -8.45
N LEU A 220 -12.02 2.22 -7.88
CA LEU A 220 -12.08 3.59 -8.37
C LEU A 220 -10.82 4.39 -8.00
N TYR A 221 -10.25 4.19 -6.81
CA TYR A 221 -9.12 4.97 -6.31
C TYR A 221 -7.96 4.06 -5.84
N PRO A 222 -7.31 3.34 -6.76
CA PRO A 222 -6.16 2.50 -6.43
C PRO A 222 -5.02 3.38 -5.86
N PRO A 223 -4.41 3.02 -4.71
CA PRO A 223 -3.33 3.81 -4.13
C PRO A 223 -2.15 4.01 -5.10
N ALA A 224 -1.75 2.95 -5.79
CA ALA A 224 -0.84 3.00 -6.94
C ALA A 224 -1.65 2.96 -8.23
N SER A 225 -1.51 3.97 -9.10
CA SER A 225 -2.33 4.12 -10.31
C SER A 225 -1.63 3.69 -11.61
N LEU A 226 -0.30 3.56 -11.57
CA LEU A 226 0.54 3.31 -12.73
C LEU A 226 1.63 2.31 -12.37
N SER A 227 1.95 1.42 -13.29
CA SER A 227 3.13 0.56 -13.20
C SER A 227 3.90 0.57 -14.51
N SER A 228 5.20 0.30 -14.45
CA SER A 228 6.03 0.21 -15.65
C SER A 228 6.76 -1.12 -15.74
N ARG A 229 7.00 -1.56 -16.97
CA ARG A 229 7.82 -2.73 -17.31
C ARG A 229 8.78 -2.33 -18.43
N VAL A 230 9.91 -3.00 -18.53
CA VAL A 230 10.83 -2.86 -19.65
C VAL A 230 10.90 -4.21 -20.36
N ALA A 231 10.66 -4.20 -21.67
CA ALA A 231 10.78 -5.40 -22.49
C ALA A 231 12.25 -5.87 -22.48
N ARG A 232 12.48 -7.12 -22.08
CA ARG A 232 13.82 -7.72 -22.04
C ARG A 232 14.24 -8.38 -23.36
N ARG A 233 13.31 -8.48 -24.29
CA ARG A 233 13.46 -9.02 -25.65
C ARG A 233 12.28 -8.54 -26.46
N ASP A 234 12.40 -8.62 -27.78
CA ASP A 234 11.27 -8.41 -28.69
C ASP A 234 10.13 -9.37 -28.32
N VAL A 235 8.94 -8.79 -28.14
CA VAL A 235 7.75 -9.54 -27.76
C VAL A 235 6.53 -9.01 -28.51
N SER A 236 5.74 -9.91 -29.10
CA SER A 236 4.43 -9.56 -29.63
C SER A 236 3.39 -9.67 -28.51
N VAL A 237 2.76 -8.55 -28.17
CA VAL A 237 1.73 -8.46 -27.13
C VAL A 237 0.35 -8.59 -27.79
N PRO A 238 -0.43 -9.64 -27.49
CA PRO A 238 -1.78 -9.78 -28.02
C PRO A 238 -2.72 -8.72 -27.44
N LEU A 239 -3.66 -8.25 -28.25
CA LEU A 239 -4.69 -7.30 -27.87
C LEU A 239 -6.01 -8.02 -27.64
N SER A 240 -6.72 -7.64 -26.56
CA SER A 240 -8.07 -8.15 -26.30
C SER A 240 -9.08 -7.67 -27.33
N THR A 241 -8.87 -6.48 -27.89
CA THR A 241 -9.68 -5.90 -28.97
C THR A 241 -8.77 -5.52 -30.14
N PRO A 242 -9.02 -6.01 -31.36
CA PRO A 242 -8.24 -5.65 -32.52
C PRO A 242 -8.29 -4.14 -32.78
N ILE A 243 -7.14 -3.54 -33.05
CA ILE A 243 -7.01 -2.12 -33.41
C ILE A 243 -6.78 -1.97 -34.92
N LYS A 244 -7.01 -0.77 -35.46
CA LYS A 244 -6.73 -0.45 -36.85
C LYS A 244 -5.39 0.29 -36.94
N GLY A 245 -4.45 -0.26 -37.71
CA GLY A 245 -3.16 0.36 -37.99
C GLY A 245 -3.28 1.60 -38.88
N ILE A 246 -2.17 2.33 -39.01
CA ILE A 246 -2.07 3.53 -39.86
C ILE A 246 -2.29 3.17 -41.34
N ASP A 247 -1.91 1.95 -41.72
CA ASP A 247 -2.13 1.36 -43.05
C ASP A 247 -3.58 0.87 -43.27
N GLY A 248 -4.44 1.03 -42.27
CA GLY A 248 -5.83 0.60 -42.29
C GLY A 248 -6.07 -0.88 -42.03
N ARG A 249 -5.03 -1.68 -41.77
CA ARG A 249 -5.16 -3.12 -41.48
C ARG A 249 -5.56 -3.34 -40.03
N LYS A 250 -6.32 -4.41 -39.78
CA LYS A 250 -6.63 -4.85 -38.42
C LYS A 250 -5.40 -5.53 -37.82
N MET A 251 -5.06 -5.17 -36.58
CA MET A 251 -3.97 -5.73 -35.81
C MET A 251 -4.53 -6.36 -34.53
N ASP A 252 -4.21 -7.63 -34.32
CA ASP A 252 -4.56 -8.40 -33.12
C ASP A 252 -3.42 -8.43 -32.09
N SER A 253 -2.24 -7.93 -32.47
CA SER A 253 -1.04 -7.93 -31.63
C SER A 253 -0.14 -6.73 -31.97
N ILE A 254 0.67 -6.31 -30.99
CA ILE A 254 1.61 -5.20 -31.11
C ILE A 254 3.01 -5.72 -30.78
N LEU A 255 3.96 -5.52 -31.70
CA LEU A 255 5.37 -5.75 -31.44
C LEU A 255 5.92 -4.70 -30.48
N VAL A 256 6.47 -5.15 -29.37
CA VAL A 256 7.20 -4.33 -28.40
C VAL A 256 8.68 -4.71 -28.48
N PRO A 257 9.53 -3.85 -29.04
CA PRO A 257 10.96 -4.10 -29.13
C PRO A 257 11.64 -4.18 -27.76
N GLU A 258 12.76 -4.89 -27.70
CA GLU A 258 13.65 -4.92 -26.55
C GLU A 258 14.01 -3.49 -26.07
N GLY A 259 14.08 -3.30 -24.75
CA GLY A 259 14.38 -2.01 -24.14
C GLY A 259 13.19 -1.06 -24.05
N THR A 260 12.06 -1.37 -24.70
CA THR A 260 10.86 -0.51 -24.66
C THR A 260 10.22 -0.51 -23.27
N LYS A 261 9.98 0.67 -22.71
CA LYS A 261 9.27 0.85 -21.44
C LYS A 261 7.76 0.90 -21.68
N VAL A 262 7.05 -0.07 -21.13
CA VAL A 262 5.58 -0.19 -21.20
C VAL A 262 4.98 0.29 -19.90
N TYR A 263 3.98 1.18 -19.99
CA TYR A 263 3.24 1.70 -18.85
C TYR A 263 1.85 1.07 -18.79
N VAL A 264 1.52 0.47 -17.65
CA VAL A 264 0.22 -0.15 -17.38
C VAL A 264 -0.59 0.80 -16.51
N SER A 265 -1.65 1.37 -17.07
CA SER A 265 -2.58 2.23 -16.34
C SER A 265 -3.59 1.40 -15.57
N ILE A 266 -3.34 1.22 -14.28
CA ILE A 266 -4.23 0.51 -13.35
C ILE A 266 -5.55 1.28 -13.22
N LEU A 267 -5.44 2.61 -13.16
CA LEU A 267 -6.57 3.51 -13.03
C LEU A 267 -7.56 3.34 -14.19
N ASN A 268 -7.06 3.26 -15.42
CA ASN A 268 -7.92 3.10 -16.59
C ASN A 268 -8.50 1.69 -16.66
N ALA A 269 -7.70 0.65 -16.38
CA ALA A 269 -8.21 -0.73 -16.35
C ALA A 269 -9.38 -0.91 -15.38
N ASN A 270 -9.32 -0.26 -14.21
CA ASN A 270 -10.39 -0.35 -13.21
C ASN A 270 -11.58 0.59 -13.47
N ARG A 271 -11.48 1.53 -14.42
CA ARG A 271 -12.51 2.54 -14.74
C ARG A 271 -13.01 2.47 -16.17
N ASP A 272 -12.54 1.50 -16.94
CA ASP A 272 -12.91 1.33 -18.33
C ASP A 272 -14.42 1.12 -18.43
N SER A 273 -15.11 2.03 -19.11
CA SER A 273 -16.56 1.98 -19.25
C SER A 273 -17.03 0.81 -20.12
N THR A 274 -16.16 0.26 -20.97
CA THR A 274 -16.48 -0.95 -21.73
C THR A 274 -16.53 -2.19 -20.84
N LEU A 275 -15.82 -2.18 -19.72
CA LEU A 275 -15.74 -3.27 -18.76
C LEU A 275 -16.71 -3.08 -17.59
N TRP A 276 -16.76 -1.86 -17.05
CA TRP A 276 -17.49 -1.53 -15.81
C TRP A 276 -18.85 -0.88 -16.04
N GLY A 277 -19.20 -0.58 -17.30
CA GLY A 277 -20.44 0.08 -17.67
C GLY A 277 -20.34 1.61 -17.69
N PRO A 278 -21.44 2.31 -18.05
CA PRO A 278 -21.46 3.77 -18.16
C PRO A 278 -21.23 4.49 -16.81
N ASP A 279 -21.52 3.83 -15.70
CA ASP A 279 -21.32 4.32 -14.34
C ASP A 279 -19.92 3.98 -13.78
N SER A 280 -18.95 3.65 -14.65
CA SER A 280 -17.61 3.21 -14.23
C SER A 280 -16.83 4.21 -13.38
N TYR A 281 -17.14 5.51 -13.49
CA TYR A 281 -16.52 6.57 -12.70
C TYR A 281 -17.26 6.87 -11.39
N GLU A 282 -18.43 6.28 -11.18
CA GLU A 282 -19.21 6.44 -9.96
C GLU A 282 -18.68 5.48 -8.88
N TRP A 283 -18.67 5.95 -7.63
CA TRP A 283 -18.35 5.11 -6.48
C TRP A 283 -19.64 4.48 -5.97
N LYS A 284 -19.86 3.19 -6.28
CA LYS A 284 -21.08 2.44 -5.98
C LYS A 284 -20.75 1.06 -5.37
N PRO A 285 -20.63 0.96 -4.04
CA PRO A 285 -20.34 -0.31 -3.37
C PRO A 285 -21.32 -1.43 -3.74
N GLU A 286 -22.59 -1.10 -3.97
CA GLU A 286 -23.66 -2.04 -4.33
C GLU A 286 -23.33 -2.91 -5.55
N ARG A 287 -22.41 -2.49 -6.41
CA ARG A 287 -21.92 -3.28 -7.56
C ARG A 287 -21.37 -4.64 -7.15
N TRP A 288 -20.82 -4.75 -5.94
CA TRP A 288 -20.16 -5.96 -5.44
C TRP A 288 -21.10 -6.90 -4.68
N LEU A 289 -22.35 -6.49 -4.46
CA LEU A 289 -23.37 -7.33 -3.80
C LEU A 289 -24.04 -8.30 -4.79
N SER A 290 -23.78 -8.13 -6.08
CA SER A 290 -24.26 -9.00 -7.15
C SER A 290 -23.05 -9.58 -7.91
N PRO A 291 -23.21 -10.73 -8.56
CA PRO A 291 -22.16 -11.28 -9.41
C PRO A 291 -21.69 -10.25 -10.46
N PRO A 292 -20.38 -10.20 -10.76
CA PRO A 292 -19.85 -9.25 -11.74
C PRO A 292 -20.40 -9.54 -13.15
N PRO A 293 -20.58 -8.50 -13.99
CA PRO A 293 -20.96 -8.66 -15.38
C PRO A 293 -20.10 -9.67 -16.14
N GLN A 294 -20.72 -10.46 -17.03
CA GLN A 294 -20.04 -11.47 -17.86
C GLN A 294 -18.85 -10.88 -18.64
N VAL A 295 -18.97 -9.63 -19.10
CA VAL A 295 -17.92 -8.90 -19.83
C VAL A 295 -16.61 -8.81 -19.01
N LEU A 296 -16.68 -8.63 -17.69
CA LEU A 296 -15.48 -8.61 -16.83
C LEU A 296 -14.85 -10.00 -16.71
N THR A 297 -15.68 -11.04 -16.63
CA THR A 297 -15.23 -12.44 -16.60
C THR A 297 -14.53 -12.82 -17.91
N ASP A 298 -15.10 -12.42 -19.03
CA ASP A 298 -14.57 -12.71 -20.37
C ASP A 298 -13.30 -11.90 -20.68
N ALA A 299 -13.17 -10.71 -20.09
CA ALA A 299 -11.98 -9.86 -20.24
C ALA A 299 -10.71 -10.46 -19.60
N ARG A 300 -10.85 -11.44 -18.70
CA ARG A 300 -9.73 -12.17 -18.05
C ARG A 300 -8.64 -11.24 -17.52
N ILE A 301 -9.05 -10.15 -16.85
CA ILE A 301 -8.12 -9.21 -16.24
C ILE A 301 -7.29 -9.96 -15.19
N PRO A 302 -5.94 -9.93 -15.25
CA PRO A 302 -5.08 -10.81 -14.45
C PRO A 302 -4.99 -10.41 -12.96
N GLY A 303 -5.84 -9.49 -12.50
CA GLY A 303 -5.83 -8.95 -11.15
C GLY A 303 -6.08 -10.01 -10.08
N VAL A 304 -5.17 -10.14 -9.11
CA VAL A 304 -5.29 -11.17 -8.05
C VAL A 304 -6.43 -10.95 -7.06
N TYR A 305 -7.07 -9.78 -7.11
CA TYR A 305 -8.20 -9.46 -6.26
C TYR A 305 -9.39 -9.02 -7.11
N SER A 306 -10.38 -9.90 -7.24
CA SER A 306 -11.67 -9.58 -7.84
C SER A 306 -11.56 -9.00 -9.27
N ASN A 307 -10.59 -9.50 -10.06
CA ASN A 307 -10.28 -8.99 -11.40
C ASN A 307 -9.91 -7.48 -11.43
N LEU A 308 -9.44 -6.93 -10.30
CA LEU A 308 -8.92 -5.57 -10.18
C LEU A 308 -7.42 -5.54 -10.34
N MET A 309 -6.92 -4.59 -11.13
CA MET A 309 -5.48 -4.41 -11.34
C MET A 309 -4.78 -3.72 -10.15
N THR A 310 -5.53 -3.31 -9.12
CA THR A 310 -5.03 -2.58 -7.93
C THR A 310 -3.92 -3.31 -7.20
N PHE A 311 -4.01 -4.65 -7.15
CA PHE A 311 -2.98 -5.51 -6.55
C PHE A 311 -2.12 -6.23 -7.59
N PHE A 312 -2.12 -5.76 -8.84
CA PHE A 312 -1.42 -6.38 -9.97
C PHE A 312 -1.86 -7.83 -10.24
N GLY A 313 -1.13 -8.50 -11.13
CA GLY A 313 -1.38 -9.85 -11.59
C GLY A 313 -0.10 -10.61 -11.93
N GLY A 314 -0.21 -11.93 -12.05
CA GLY A 314 0.89 -12.83 -12.39
C GLY A 314 2.01 -12.88 -11.35
N GLY A 315 3.24 -13.21 -11.77
CA GLY A 315 4.40 -13.37 -10.87
C GLY A 315 4.90 -12.10 -10.18
N ARG A 316 4.26 -10.95 -10.41
CA ARG A 316 4.53 -9.66 -9.75
C ARG A 316 3.28 -9.11 -9.07
N ALA A 317 2.31 -9.97 -8.76
CA ALA A 317 1.16 -9.63 -7.95
C ALA A 317 1.58 -9.16 -6.54
N CYS A 318 0.76 -8.32 -5.92
CA CYS A 318 0.99 -7.87 -4.56
C CYS A 318 0.86 -9.06 -3.61
N ILE A 319 1.94 -9.42 -2.93
CA ILE A 319 1.96 -10.48 -1.92
C ILE A 319 1.15 -10.12 -0.67
N GLY A 320 1.01 -8.83 -0.36
CA GLY A 320 0.32 -8.31 0.83
C GLY A 320 -1.18 -8.04 0.66
N PHE A 321 -1.81 -8.46 -0.45
CA PHE A 321 -3.19 -8.06 -0.73
C PHE A 321 -4.21 -8.54 0.32
N LYS A 322 -4.07 -9.79 0.81
CA LYS A 322 -4.93 -10.33 1.88
C LYS A 322 -4.71 -9.60 3.20
N PHE A 323 -3.46 -9.28 3.51
CA PHE A 323 -3.11 -8.53 4.71
C PHE A 323 -3.76 -7.14 4.67
N SER A 324 -3.60 -6.41 3.56
CA SER A 324 -4.22 -5.09 3.39
C SER A 324 -5.75 -5.15 3.50
N GLN A 325 -6.41 -6.18 2.95
CA GLN A 325 -7.85 -6.36 3.10
C GLN A 325 -8.29 -6.54 4.54
N LEU A 326 -7.60 -7.42 5.27
CA LEU A 326 -7.88 -7.64 6.67
C LEU A 326 -7.68 -6.35 7.48
N GLU A 327 -6.53 -5.69 7.28
CA GLU A 327 -6.17 -4.43 7.90
C GLU A 327 -7.26 -3.36 7.69
N MET A 328 -7.70 -3.19 6.44
CA MET A 328 -8.76 -2.24 6.10
C MET A 328 -10.07 -2.59 6.82
N LYS A 329 -10.46 -3.86 6.80
CA LYS A 329 -11.72 -4.31 7.41
C LYS A 329 -11.72 -4.13 8.93
N VAL A 330 -10.64 -4.48 9.61
CA VAL A 330 -10.49 -4.31 11.07
C VAL A 330 -10.59 -2.84 11.45
N VAL A 331 -9.82 -1.97 10.78
CA VAL A 331 -9.85 -0.53 11.10
C VAL A 331 -11.23 0.06 10.84
N LEU A 332 -11.88 -0.30 9.74
CA LEU A 332 -13.21 0.21 9.42
C LEU A 332 -14.28 -0.33 10.36
N SER A 333 -14.25 -1.61 10.74
CA SER A 333 -15.22 -2.17 11.68
C SER A 333 -15.13 -1.49 13.05
N THR A 334 -13.92 -1.20 13.53
CA THR A 334 -13.71 -0.50 14.80
C THR A 334 -14.11 0.97 14.73
N LEU A 335 -13.73 1.69 13.66
CA LEU A 335 -14.00 3.12 13.58
C LEU A 335 -15.45 3.46 13.26
N ILE A 336 -16.09 2.71 12.36
CA ILE A 336 -17.46 3.02 11.91
C ILE A 336 -18.51 2.63 12.95
N SER A 337 -18.23 1.64 13.80
CA SER A 337 -19.10 1.28 14.92
C SER A 337 -19.17 2.37 16.00
N GLN A 338 -18.05 3.05 16.25
CA GLN A 338 -17.93 4.03 17.35
C GLN A 338 -18.08 5.49 16.91
N PHE A 339 -17.75 5.81 15.66
CA PHE A 339 -17.66 7.20 15.21
C PHE A 339 -18.52 7.50 13.98
N ARG A 340 -18.93 8.76 13.89
CA ARG A 340 -19.47 9.39 12.69
C ARG A 340 -18.44 10.33 12.09
N PHE A 341 -18.21 10.19 10.79
CA PHE A 341 -17.26 11.02 10.06
C PHE A 341 -18.00 11.99 9.15
N SER A 342 -17.60 13.26 9.17
CA SER A 342 -18.10 14.31 8.27
C SER A 342 -16.97 15.17 7.71
N LEU A 343 -17.20 15.74 6.53
CA LEU A 343 -16.18 16.52 5.82
C LEU A 343 -15.95 17.86 6.53
N SER A 344 -14.71 18.18 6.88
CA SER A 344 -14.37 19.46 7.53
C SER A 344 -13.82 20.52 6.58
N LYS A 345 -13.07 20.09 5.54
CA LYS A 345 -12.38 20.96 4.57
C LYS A 345 -12.40 20.33 3.19
N GLU A 346 -12.21 21.14 2.15
CA GLU A 346 -12.02 20.66 0.78
C GLU A 346 -10.68 19.93 0.65
N ILE A 347 -10.72 18.69 0.14
CA ILE A 347 -9.56 17.80 0.01
C ILE A 347 -9.28 17.53 -1.46
N GLU A 348 -8.03 17.76 -1.86
CA GLU A 348 -7.49 17.38 -3.16
C GLU A 348 -6.58 16.17 -3.02
N TRP A 349 -6.45 15.37 -4.07
CA TRP A 349 -5.58 14.20 -4.04
C TRP A 349 -4.48 14.31 -5.08
N LYS A 350 -3.23 14.10 -4.64
CA LYS A 350 -2.05 14.21 -5.49
C LYS A 350 -1.42 12.84 -5.68
N MET A 351 -1.02 12.54 -6.91
CA MET A 351 -0.35 11.29 -7.27
C MET A 351 1.16 11.48 -7.19
N THR A 352 1.77 11.18 -6.04
CA THR A 352 3.23 11.27 -5.80
C THR A 352 3.86 9.89 -5.73
N GLY A 353 3.43 8.97 -6.61
CA GLY A 353 3.71 7.53 -6.55
C GLY A 353 2.58 6.76 -5.90
N VAL A 354 2.16 7.19 -4.71
CA VAL A 354 0.91 6.79 -4.04
C VAL A 354 -0.02 8.00 -3.96
N ALA A 355 -1.31 7.79 -4.19
CA ALA A 355 -2.32 8.84 -4.07
C ALA A 355 -2.46 9.29 -2.61
N THR A 356 -2.14 10.55 -2.32
CA THR A 356 -2.19 11.12 -0.96
C THR A 356 -3.21 12.27 -0.87
N PRO A 357 -3.89 12.46 0.28
CA PRO A 357 -4.84 13.57 0.47
C PRO A 357 -4.13 14.84 0.95
N TRP A 358 -4.60 15.97 0.44
CA TRP A 358 -4.09 17.30 0.73
C TRP A 358 -5.25 18.25 0.95
N VAL A 359 -5.19 19.06 2.00
CA VAL A 359 -6.05 20.24 2.08
C VAL A 359 -5.60 21.23 1.00
N LYS A 360 -6.56 21.80 0.28
CA LYS A 360 -6.29 22.82 -0.74
C LYS A 360 -5.40 23.96 -0.19
N GLY A 361 -4.32 24.25 -0.89
CA GLY A 361 -3.30 25.23 -0.45
C GLY A 361 -2.29 24.73 0.61
N SER A 362 -2.39 23.48 1.09
CA SER A 362 -1.42 22.90 2.01
C SER A 362 -0.12 22.48 1.31
N SER A 363 1.02 22.71 1.98
CA SER A 363 2.33 22.20 1.60
C SER A 363 2.63 20.80 2.14
N VAL A 364 1.77 20.26 3.00
CA VAL A 364 1.90 18.91 3.57
C VAL A 364 0.64 18.06 3.33
N PRO A 365 0.78 16.73 3.13
CA PRO A 365 -0.35 15.81 3.10
C PRO A 365 -1.09 15.80 4.44
N LYS A 366 -2.42 15.84 4.42
CA LYS A 366 -3.29 15.75 5.59
C LYS A 366 -4.74 15.54 5.17
N LEU A 367 -5.51 14.85 6.02
CA LEU A 367 -6.93 14.59 5.84
C LEU A 367 -7.72 14.98 7.11
N PRO A 368 -8.01 16.28 7.33
CA PRO A 368 -8.85 16.69 8.44
C PRO A 368 -10.30 16.28 8.19
N LEU A 369 -10.84 15.40 9.03
CA LEU A 369 -12.26 15.09 9.13
C LEU A 369 -12.82 15.54 10.48
N THR A 370 -14.12 15.84 10.52
CA THR A 370 -14.86 15.97 11.76
C THR A 370 -15.25 14.56 12.21
N VAL A 371 -14.98 14.25 13.47
CA VAL A 371 -15.19 12.93 14.07
C VAL A 371 -16.07 13.14 15.29
N GLU A 372 -17.25 12.56 15.26
CA GLU A 372 -18.23 12.61 16.34
C GLU A 372 -18.30 11.22 16.97
N LEU A 373 -18.13 11.14 18.30
CA LEU A 373 -18.36 9.91 19.04
C LEU A 373 -19.86 9.63 19.06
N LEU A 374 -20.25 8.40 18.72
CA LEU A 374 -21.63 7.96 18.83
C LEU A 374 -21.92 7.61 20.28
N GLU A 375 -23.09 8.01 20.77
CA GLU A 375 -23.59 7.51 22.05
C GLU A 375 -23.77 6.00 21.95
N ALA A 376 -23.28 5.26 22.95
CA ALA A 376 -23.42 3.82 22.99
C ALA A 376 -24.92 3.44 22.91
N VAL A 377 -25.25 2.53 21.99
CA VAL A 377 -26.61 1.98 21.85
C VAL A 377 -26.90 1.03 23.00
#